data_AF-A0A642C560-F1
#
_entry.id   AF-A0A642C560-F1
#
_cell.length_a   1.000
_cell.length_b   1.000
_cell.length_c   1.000
_cell.angle_alpha   90.00
_cell.angle_beta   90.00
_cell.angle_gamma   90.00
#
_symmetry.space_group_name_H-M   'P 1'
#
loop_
_entity.id
_entity.type
_entity.pdbx_description
1 polymer ?
#
loop_
_entity_poly.entity_id
_entity_poly.type
_entity_poly.pdbx_seq_one_letter_code
_entity_poly.pdbx_strand_id
1 'polypeptide(L)'
;MTQEKKNGKIIAIITMIFLFGMISFVTNLAAPMGIVLKNQFDVSNALGMLGNFGNFIAYAVMGIPSGILLQRVGYKKTALIAVAIGFIGVGIQFLSGHSSPEMAFAVYLIGAFVAGFSMCLLNTVVNPMLNKLGGEGNKGNQLIQVGGSFNSVMATITPMFVGILIAGSIEKATISQIFPVMYTAMAVFAFAFFVLLFVRIPEPNAAATT
;
A
#
# COMPACT_ATOMS: atom_id res chain seq x y z
N MET A 1 -33.99 3.77 1.32
CA MET A 1 -32.74 4.28 0.70
C MET A 1 -32.96 4.31 -0.81
N THR A 2 -32.89 5.49 -1.45
CA THR A 2 -32.98 5.63 -2.91
C THR A 2 -31.87 4.83 -3.60
N GLN A 3 -32.15 4.20 -4.75
CA GLN A 3 -31.20 3.30 -5.43
C GLN A 3 -29.80 3.91 -5.65
N GLU A 4 -29.70 5.21 -5.96
CA GLU A 4 -28.41 5.92 -6.08
C GLU A 4 -27.55 5.86 -4.81
N LYS A 5 -28.17 6.03 -3.62
CA LYS A 5 -27.43 5.95 -2.34
C LYS A 5 -26.92 4.53 -2.07
N LYS A 6 -27.61 3.50 -2.58
CA LYS A 6 -27.18 2.10 -2.45
C LYS A 6 -25.98 1.81 -3.37
N ASN A 7 -26.01 2.31 -4.60
CA ASN A 7 -24.92 2.13 -5.58
C ASN A 7 -23.64 2.84 -5.12
N GLY A 8 -23.72 4.09 -4.65
CA GLY A 8 -22.55 4.82 -4.14
C GLY A 8 -21.89 4.13 -2.92
N LYS A 9 -22.70 3.53 -2.04
CA LYS A 9 -22.20 2.78 -0.88
C LYS A 9 -21.44 1.51 -1.28
N ILE A 10 -21.95 0.76 -2.26
CA ILE A 10 -21.29 -0.44 -2.77
C ILE A 10 -19.95 -0.09 -3.42
N ILE A 11 -19.91 0.97 -4.24
CA ILE A 11 -18.67 1.45 -4.89
C ILE A 11 -17.62 1.81 -3.83
N ALA A 12 -18.00 2.49 -2.75
CA ALA A 12 -17.09 2.81 -1.66
C ALA A 12 -16.53 1.55 -0.97
N ILE A 13 -17.37 0.54 -0.71
CA ILE A 13 -16.93 -0.73 -0.12
C ILE A 13 -15.92 -1.44 -1.03
N ILE A 14 -16.23 -1.57 -2.32
CA ILE A 14 -15.34 -2.20 -3.31
C ILE A 14 -14.00 -1.45 -3.36
N THR A 15 -14.05 -0.11 -3.34
CA THR A 15 -12.84 0.72 -3.32
C THR A 15 -11.99 0.45 -2.07
N MET A 16 -12.60 0.35 -0.89
CA MET A 16 -11.87 0.06 0.35
C MET A 16 -11.26 -1.36 0.36
N ILE A 17 -11.97 -2.35 -0.18
CA ILE A 17 -11.44 -3.71 -0.34
C ILE A 17 -10.27 -3.71 -1.34
N PHE A 18 -10.39 -2.98 -2.45
CA PHE A 18 -9.30 -2.80 -3.40
C PHE A 18 -8.07 -2.15 -2.73
N LEU A 19 -8.27 -1.12 -1.91
CA LEU A 19 -7.17 -0.51 -1.14
C LEU A 19 -6.52 -1.50 -0.18
N PHE A 20 -7.27 -2.41 0.45
CA PHE A 20 -6.68 -3.50 1.25
C PHE A 20 -5.77 -4.42 0.42
N GLY A 21 -6.22 -4.79 -0.79
CA GLY A 21 -5.40 -5.58 -1.70
C GLY A 21 -4.12 -4.85 -2.11
N MET A 22 -4.22 -3.54 -2.40
CA MET A 22 -3.06 -2.69 -2.69
C MET A 22 -2.10 -2.58 -1.51
N ILE A 23 -2.62 -2.41 -0.28
CA ILE A 23 -1.81 -2.39 0.95
C ILE A 23 -0.98 -3.67 1.04
N SER A 24 -1.66 -4.80 0.88
CA SER A 24 -1.01 -6.11 0.94
C SER A 24 0.02 -6.29 -0.17
N PHE A 25 -0.35 -5.95 -1.40
CA PHE A 25 0.54 -6.06 -2.56
C PHE A 25 1.85 -5.31 -2.30
N VAL A 26 1.79 -4.02 -1.98
CA VAL A 26 3.00 -3.20 -1.81
C VAL A 26 3.81 -3.64 -0.58
N THR A 27 3.16 -3.97 0.53
CA THR A 27 3.85 -4.44 1.74
C THR A 27 4.64 -5.73 1.47
N ASN A 28 4.05 -6.65 0.70
CA ASN A 28 4.66 -7.94 0.38
C ASN A 28 5.65 -7.89 -0.79
N LEU A 29 5.82 -6.75 -1.47
CA LEU A 29 6.93 -6.56 -2.42
C LEU A 29 8.29 -6.51 -1.71
N ALA A 30 8.33 -6.05 -0.46
CA ALA A 30 9.59 -5.84 0.25
C ALA A 30 10.41 -7.13 0.45
N ALA A 31 9.74 -8.29 0.60
CA ALA A 31 10.40 -9.58 0.76
C ALA A 31 11.15 -10.07 -0.50
N PRO A 32 10.52 -10.25 -1.69
CA PRO A 32 11.23 -10.65 -2.90
C PRO A 32 12.27 -9.60 -3.32
N MET A 33 11.96 -8.31 -3.14
CA MET A 33 12.91 -7.22 -3.36
C MET A 33 14.17 -7.35 -2.49
N GLY A 34 14.00 -7.66 -1.21
CA GLY A 34 15.10 -7.90 -0.27
C GLY A 34 15.99 -9.06 -0.71
N ILE A 35 15.42 -10.12 -1.29
CA ILE A 35 16.17 -11.26 -1.86
C ILE A 35 16.99 -10.82 -3.07
N VAL A 36 16.41 -10.06 -4.00
CA VAL A 36 17.14 -9.58 -5.18
C VAL A 36 18.33 -8.70 -4.77
N LEU A 37 18.11 -7.76 -3.86
CA LEU A 37 19.18 -6.90 -3.35
C LEU A 37 20.25 -7.70 -2.61
N LYS A 38 19.83 -8.66 -1.79
CA LYS A 38 20.74 -9.57 -1.08
C LYS A 38 21.69 -10.26 -2.06
N ASN A 39 21.15 -10.88 -3.10
CA ASN A 39 21.96 -11.66 -4.04
C ASN A 39 22.80 -10.77 -4.96
N GLN A 40 22.30 -9.59 -5.35
CA GLN A 40 23.06 -8.68 -6.21
C GLN A 40 24.23 -8.01 -5.48
N PHE A 41 24.05 -7.65 -4.21
CA PHE A 41 25.08 -6.95 -3.42
C PHE A 41 25.88 -7.89 -2.50
N ASP A 42 25.63 -9.20 -2.57
CA ASP A 42 26.22 -10.23 -1.71
C ASP A 42 26.15 -9.87 -0.20
N VAL A 43 25.00 -9.33 0.22
CA VAL A 43 24.79 -8.91 1.62
C VAL A 43 24.11 -10.01 2.44
N SER A 44 24.21 -9.90 3.78
CA SER A 44 23.60 -10.88 4.68
C SER A 44 22.07 -10.89 4.61
N ASN A 45 21.44 -12.02 4.98
CA ASN A 45 19.98 -12.11 5.06
C ASN A 45 19.38 -11.05 6.00
N ALA A 46 20.09 -10.68 7.07
CA ALA A 46 19.65 -9.64 7.99
C ALA A 46 19.52 -8.27 7.29
N LEU A 47 20.47 -7.94 6.40
CA LEU A 47 20.40 -6.72 5.58
C LEU A 47 19.28 -6.80 4.55
N GLY A 48 19.06 -7.95 3.90
CA GLY A 48 17.94 -8.15 2.98
C GLY A 48 16.55 -7.94 3.62
N MET A 49 16.43 -8.17 4.94
CA MET A 49 15.19 -7.94 5.69
C MET A 49 14.98 -6.47 6.12
N LEU A 50 15.95 -5.58 5.93
CA LEU A 50 15.83 -4.18 6.35
C LEU A 50 14.66 -3.46 5.67
N GLY A 51 14.27 -3.83 4.45
CA GLY A 51 13.08 -3.28 3.80
C GLY A 51 11.79 -3.61 4.57
N ASN A 52 11.65 -4.87 5.01
CA ASN A 52 10.53 -5.31 5.84
C ASN A 52 10.55 -4.62 7.21
N PHE A 53 11.73 -4.49 7.81
CA PHE A 53 11.90 -3.78 9.07
C PHE A 53 11.54 -2.29 8.94
N GLY A 54 11.92 -1.66 7.83
CA GLY A 54 11.55 -0.30 7.48
C GLY A 54 10.03 -0.11 7.43
N ASN A 55 9.29 -1.07 6.87
CA ASN A 55 7.82 -1.03 6.93
C ASN A 55 7.30 -1.02 8.37
N PHE A 56 7.84 -1.84 9.28
CA PHE A 56 7.41 -1.82 10.69
C PHE A 56 7.72 -0.49 11.38
N ILE A 57 8.90 0.08 11.16
CA ILE A 57 9.24 1.41 11.69
C ILE A 57 8.28 2.45 11.12
N ALA A 58 7.98 2.39 9.82
CA ALA A 58 7.07 3.32 9.18
C ALA A 58 5.68 3.31 9.84
N TYR A 59 5.19 2.11 10.20
CA TYR A 59 3.93 1.97 10.94
C TYR A 59 4.02 2.51 12.37
N ALA A 60 5.14 2.27 13.06
CA ALA A 60 5.35 2.81 14.41
C ALA A 60 5.36 4.35 14.41
N VAL A 61 6.05 4.96 13.44
CA VAL A 61 6.15 6.41 13.29
C VAL A 61 4.83 7.02 12.86
N MET A 62 4.13 6.40 11.89
CA MET A 62 2.89 6.95 11.31
C MET A 62 1.62 6.57 12.06
N GLY A 63 1.67 5.69 13.06
CA GLY A 63 0.49 5.26 13.81
C GLY A 63 -0.32 6.43 14.37
N ILE A 64 0.29 7.29 15.18
CA ILE A 64 -0.38 8.47 15.75
C ILE A 64 -0.62 9.57 14.69
N PRO A 65 0.39 9.98 13.87
CA PRO A 65 0.20 11.01 12.85
C PRO A 65 -0.91 10.68 11.84
N SER A 66 -1.07 9.40 11.47
CA SER A 66 -2.11 8.98 10.53
C SER A 66 -3.52 9.22 11.08
N GLY A 67 -3.75 8.94 12.37
CA GLY A 67 -5.03 9.21 13.03
C GLY A 67 -5.33 10.70 13.11
N ILE A 68 -4.33 11.52 13.48
CA ILE A 68 -4.47 12.98 13.51
C ILE A 68 -4.78 13.53 12.12
N LEU A 69 -4.07 13.05 11.08
CA LEU A 69 -4.30 13.46 9.70
C LEU A 69 -5.73 13.09 9.26
N LEU A 70 -6.16 11.85 9.53
CA LEU A 70 -7.52 11.38 9.23
C LEU A 70 -8.59 12.28 9.84
N GLN A 71 -8.43 12.64 11.12
CA GLN A 71 -9.38 13.52 11.81
C GLN A 71 -9.41 14.93 11.23
N ARG A 72 -8.26 15.47 10.81
CA ARG A 72 -8.12 16.84 10.31
C ARG A 72 -8.61 17.02 8.88
N VAL A 73 -8.27 16.10 7.97
CA VAL A 73 -8.54 16.28 6.52
C VAL A 73 -9.61 15.34 5.96
N GLY A 74 -10.06 14.36 6.73
CA GLY A 74 -11.09 13.40 6.32
C GLY A 74 -10.53 12.19 5.56
N TYR A 75 -11.40 11.23 5.28
CA TYR A 75 -11.03 9.91 4.76
C TYR A 75 -10.52 9.98 3.32
N LYS A 76 -11.22 10.68 2.44
CA LYS A 76 -10.85 10.78 1.02
C LYS A 76 -9.51 11.47 0.83
N LYS A 77 -9.31 12.61 1.49
CA LYS A 77 -8.05 13.36 1.39
C LYS A 77 -6.90 12.56 1.98
N THR A 78 -7.11 11.89 3.11
CA THR A 78 -6.07 11.04 3.72
C THR A 78 -5.71 9.87 2.81
N ALA A 79 -6.70 9.22 2.16
CA ALA A 79 -6.44 8.16 1.18
C ALA A 79 -5.64 8.65 -0.02
N LEU A 80 -5.99 9.82 -0.58
CA LEU A 80 -5.28 10.42 -1.71
C LEU A 80 -3.83 10.78 -1.35
N ILE A 81 -3.61 11.38 -0.17
CA ILE A 81 -2.28 11.68 0.36
C ILE A 81 -1.47 10.39 0.52
N ALA A 82 -2.09 9.36 1.10
CA ALA A 82 -1.43 8.07 1.29
C ALA A 82 -1.00 7.45 -0.05
N VAL A 83 -1.89 7.42 -1.04
CA VAL A 83 -1.59 6.90 -2.38
C VAL A 83 -0.47 7.70 -3.05
N ALA A 84 -0.48 9.03 -2.94
CA ALA A 84 0.58 9.87 -3.48
C ALA A 84 1.95 9.59 -2.83
N ILE A 85 1.99 9.48 -1.49
CA ILE A 85 3.21 9.11 -0.75
C ILE A 85 3.71 7.73 -1.19
N GLY A 86 2.80 6.78 -1.41
CA GLY A 86 3.14 5.44 -1.86
C GLY A 86 3.74 5.42 -3.26
N PHE A 87 3.14 6.18 -4.19
CA PHE A 87 3.68 6.38 -5.53
C PHE A 87 5.08 6.98 -5.50
N ILE A 88 5.31 8.02 -4.68
CA ILE A 88 6.62 8.63 -4.50
C ILE A 88 7.61 7.63 -3.89
N GLY A 89 7.20 6.86 -2.88
CA GLY A 89 8.05 5.85 -2.24
C GLY A 89 8.52 4.78 -3.22
N VAL A 90 7.62 4.23 -4.04
CA VAL A 90 8.00 3.27 -5.11
C VAL A 90 8.83 3.96 -6.20
N GLY A 91 8.54 5.22 -6.53
CA GLY A 91 9.38 6.01 -7.43
C GLY A 91 10.81 6.16 -6.93
N ILE A 92 11.02 6.39 -5.63
CA ILE A 92 12.35 6.40 -5.01
C ILE A 92 12.99 5.01 -5.09
N GLN A 93 12.24 3.94 -4.83
CA GLN A 93 12.76 2.58 -5.01
C GLN A 93 13.21 2.34 -6.46
N PHE A 94 12.49 2.87 -7.46
CA PHE A 94 12.87 2.78 -8.86
C PHE A 94 14.20 3.49 -9.17
N LEU A 95 14.48 4.61 -8.52
CA LEU A 95 15.77 5.31 -8.64
C LEU A 95 16.96 4.49 -8.12
N SER A 96 16.73 3.48 -7.27
CA SER A 96 17.81 2.58 -6.82
C SER A 96 18.50 1.87 -7.98
N GLY A 97 17.77 1.54 -9.06
CA GLY A 97 18.35 0.90 -10.25
C GLY A 97 19.13 1.83 -11.17
N HIS A 98 19.07 3.14 -10.93
CA HIS A 98 19.83 4.15 -11.65
C HIS A 98 20.96 4.74 -10.79
N SER A 99 21.06 4.29 -9.53
CA SER A 99 22.06 4.74 -8.57
C SER A 99 23.34 3.89 -8.69
N SER A 100 24.46 4.39 -8.16
CA SER A 100 25.67 3.57 -8.05
C SER A 100 25.41 2.33 -7.19
N PRO A 101 26.11 1.20 -7.42
CA PRO A 101 25.93 -0.02 -6.63
C PRO A 101 26.01 0.21 -5.11
N GLU A 102 26.91 1.09 -4.67
CA GLU A 102 27.09 1.45 -3.27
C GLU A 102 25.88 2.16 -2.64
N MET A 103 25.14 2.93 -3.44
CA MET A 103 23.99 3.74 -2.97
C MET A 103 22.64 3.09 -3.27
N ALA A 104 22.56 2.17 -4.23
CA ALA A 104 21.32 1.52 -4.65
C ALA A 104 20.57 0.89 -3.47
N PHE A 105 21.29 0.20 -2.58
CA PHE A 105 20.68 -0.41 -1.39
C PHE A 105 20.06 0.63 -0.45
N ALA A 106 20.77 1.73 -0.16
CA ALA A 106 20.27 2.79 0.71
C ALA A 106 19.05 3.52 0.09
N VAL A 107 19.10 3.81 -1.22
CA VAL A 107 18.00 4.45 -1.95
C VAL A 107 16.75 3.57 -1.93
N TYR A 108 16.91 2.26 -2.12
CA TYR A 108 15.81 1.31 -1.98
C TYR A 108 15.20 1.34 -0.58
N LEU A 109 16.03 1.30 0.47
CA LEU A 109 15.52 1.30 1.86
C LEU A 109 14.75 2.58 2.18
N ILE A 110 15.22 3.74 1.73
CA ILE A 110 14.51 5.01 1.89
C ILE A 110 13.16 4.94 1.18
N GLY A 111 13.13 4.45 -0.06
CA GLY A 111 11.88 4.32 -0.81
C GLY A 111 10.90 3.30 -0.20
N ALA A 112 11.40 2.20 0.35
CA ALA A 112 10.60 1.20 1.08
C ALA A 112 10.01 1.80 2.35
N PHE A 113 10.79 2.57 3.11
CA PHE A 113 10.34 3.28 4.30
C PHE A 113 9.25 4.31 3.98
N VAL A 114 9.43 5.12 2.94
CA VAL A 114 8.42 6.10 2.47
C VAL A 114 7.15 5.39 1.99
N ALA A 115 7.27 4.28 1.26
CA ALA A 115 6.12 3.47 0.86
C ALA A 115 5.39 2.89 2.09
N GLY A 116 6.11 2.52 3.16
CA GLY A 116 5.53 2.07 4.42
C GLY A 116 4.60 3.11 5.07
N PHE A 117 4.90 4.41 4.94
CA PHE A 117 4.00 5.48 5.42
C PHE A 117 2.64 5.45 4.72
N SER A 118 2.64 5.19 3.41
CA SER A 118 1.42 5.03 2.62
C SER A 118 0.55 3.90 3.17
N MET A 119 1.17 2.74 3.43
CA MET A 119 0.45 1.56 3.90
C MET A 119 -0.18 1.79 5.28
N CYS A 120 0.55 2.45 6.18
CA CYS A 120 0.02 2.83 7.49
C CYS A 120 -1.19 3.78 7.35
N LEU A 121 -1.04 4.85 6.57
CA LEU A 121 -2.12 5.82 6.33
C LEU A 121 -3.37 5.17 5.71
N LEU A 122 -3.19 4.29 4.73
CA LEU A 122 -4.30 3.58 4.10
C LEU A 122 -5.00 2.66 5.08
N ASN A 123 -4.29 1.93 5.95
CA ASN A 123 -4.91 1.11 6.99
C ASN A 123 -5.75 1.95 7.96
N THR A 124 -5.25 3.12 8.35
CA THR A 124 -5.96 4.07 9.21
C THR A 124 -7.25 4.60 8.57
N VAL A 125 -7.31 4.68 7.24
CA VAL A 125 -8.53 5.08 6.50
C VAL A 125 -9.48 3.90 6.27
N VAL A 126 -8.96 2.78 5.77
CA VAL A 126 -9.74 1.67 5.24
C VAL A 126 -10.50 0.94 6.35
N ASN A 127 -9.85 0.66 7.49
CA ASN A 127 -10.46 -0.09 8.58
C ASN A 127 -11.70 0.62 9.14
N PRO A 128 -11.62 1.90 9.56
CA PRO A 128 -12.80 2.58 10.11
C PRO A 128 -13.86 2.85 9.04
N MET A 129 -13.47 3.10 7.78
CA MET A 129 -14.42 3.32 6.68
C MET A 129 -15.25 2.09 6.38
N LEU A 130 -14.65 0.89 6.30
CA LEU A 130 -15.39 -0.36 6.08
C LEU A 130 -16.33 -0.67 7.25
N ASN A 131 -15.88 -0.46 8.49
CA ASN A 131 -16.72 -0.63 9.66
C ASN A 131 -17.98 0.25 9.56
N LYS A 132 -17.79 1.53 9.22
CA LYS A 132 -18.88 2.50 9.10
C LYS A 132 -19.81 2.19 7.92
N LEU A 133 -19.25 1.85 6.76
CA LEU A 133 -20.02 1.42 5.59
C LEU A 133 -20.83 0.15 5.88
N GLY A 134 -20.33 -0.77 6.71
CA GLY A 134 -21.10 -1.96 7.11
C GLY A 134 -22.29 -1.67 8.03
N GLY A 135 -22.43 -0.44 8.52
CA GLY A 135 -23.44 -0.09 9.53
C GLY A 135 -23.00 -0.41 10.95
N GLU A 136 -21.68 -0.46 11.19
CA GLU A 136 -21.07 -0.71 12.49
C GLU A 136 -21.45 -2.08 13.07
N GLY A 137 -20.98 -2.37 14.29
CA GLY A 137 -21.21 -3.66 14.96
C GLY A 137 -20.75 -4.87 14.13
N ASN A 138 -21.55 -5.94 14.15
CA ASN A 138 -21.18 -7.21 13.50
C ASN A 138 -21.07 -7.11 11.98
N LYS A 139 -21.92 -6.30 11.32
CA LYS A 139 -21.89 -6.14 9.86
C LYS A 139 -20.70 -5.32 9.38
N GLY A 140 -20.31 -4.30 10.14
CA GLY A 140 -19.06 -3.57 9.93
C GLY A 140 -17.83 -4.48 10.05
N ASN A 141 -17.79 -5.29 11.12
CA ASN A 141 -16.70 -6.23 11.34
C ASN A 141 -16.60 -7.30 10.25
N GLN A 142 -17.74 -7.78 9.72
CA GLN A 142 -17.75 -8.71 8.57
C GLN A 142 -17.11 -8.11 7.32
N LEU A 143 -17.37 -6.84 7.00
CA LEU A 143 -16.73 -6.19 5.85
C LEU A 143 -15.22 -6.00 6.03
N ILE A 144 -14.78 -5.69 7.26
CA ILE A 144 -13.35 -5.65 7.59
C ILE A 144 -12.73 -7.03 7.39
N GLN A 145 -13.39 -8.10 7.85
CA GLN A 145 -12.90 -9.47 7.65
C GLN A 145 -12.86 -9.86 6.18
N VAL A 146 -13.84 -9.48 5.36
CA VAL A 146 -13.79 -9.69 3.90
C VAL A 146 -12.58 -8.98 3.28
N GLY A 147 -12.35 -7.72 3.67
CA GLY A 147 -11.16 -6.97 3.25
C GLY A 147 -9.85 -7.61 3.73
N GLY A 148 -9.81 -8.09 4.96
CA GLY A 148 -8.67 -8.81 5.54
C GLY A 148 -8.38 -10.15 4.85
N SER A 149 -9.41 -10.91 4.49
CA SER A 149 -9.24 -12.13 3.69
C SER A 149 -8.67 -11.83 2.31
N PHE A 150 -9.15 -10.77 1.65
CA PHE A 150 -8.59 -10.35 0.37
C PHE A 150 -7.13 -9.86 0.52
N ASN A 151 -6.81 -9.15 1.60
CA ASN A 151 -5.44 -8.78 1.94
C ASN A 151 -4.54 -10.03 2.06
N SER A 152 -4.97 -11.07 2.78
CA SER A 152 -4.22 -12.32 2.90
C SER A 152 -4.03 -13.05 1.55
N VAL A 153 -5.06 -13.05 0.70
CA VAL A 153 -4.96 -13.61 -0.66
C VAL A 153 -3.89 -12.85 -1.47
N MET A 154 -3.92 -11.53 -1.43
CA MET A 154 -2.92 -10.70 -2.11
C MET A 154 -1.52 -10.89 -1.54
N ALA A 155 -1.38 -11.13 -0.23
CA ALA A 155 -0.09 -11.41 0.40
C ALA A 155 0.54 -12.68 -0.16
N THR A 156 -0.26 -13.72 -0.39
CA THR A 156 0.19 -14.98 -1.00
C THR A 156 0.49 -14.83 -2.49
N ILE A 157 -0.33 -14.08 -3.23
CA ILE A 157 -0.17 -13.90 -4.68
C ILE A 157 1.04 -13.02 -5.00
N THR A 158 1.37 -12.05 -4.16
CA THR A 158 2.40 -11.03 -4.50
C THR A 158 3.78 -11.64 -4.77
N PRO A 159 4.38 -12.48 -3.89
CA PRO A 159 5.67 -13.11 -4.20
C PRO A 159 5.63 -13.98 -5.46
N MET A 160 4.53 -14.69 -5.69
CA MET A 160 4.34 -15.50 -6.91
C MET A 160 4.32 -14.62 -8.16
N PHE A 161 3.58 -13.51 -8.11
CA PHE A 161 3.50 -12.53 -9.19
C PHE A 161 4.87 -11.91 -9.49
N VAL A 162 5.63 -11.54 -8.45
CA VAL A 162 7.00 -11.03 -8.61
C VAL A 162 7.90 -12.09 -9.26
N GLY A 163 7.84 -13.34 -8.81
CA GLY A 163 8.58 -14.45 -9.40
C GLY A 163 8.31 -14.64 -10.89
N ILE A 164 7.04 -14.54 -11.31
CA ILE A 164 6.64 -14.60 -12.73
C ILE A 164 7.23 -13.42 -13.51
N LEU A 165 7.14 -12.20 -12.97
CA LEU A 165 7.64 -11.00 -13.65
C LEU A 165 9.16 -10.99 -13.83
N ILE A 166 9.91 -11.64 -12.95
CA ILE A 166 11.38 -11.73 -13.03
C ILE A 166 11.87 -13.05 -13.62
N ALA A 167 11.07 -13.65 -14.51
CA ALA A 167 11.37 -14.86 -15.27
C ALA A 167 11.73 -16.09 -14.41
N GLY A 168 11.13 -16.21 -13.23
CA GLY A 168 11.23 -17.39 -12.38
C GLY A 168 12.53 -17.54 -11.58
N SER A 169 13.49 -16.62 -11.71
CA SER A 169 14.77 -16.70 -10.99
C SER A 169 15.04 -15.47 -10.14
N ILE A 170 14.31 -15.32 -9.03
CA ILE A 170 14.52 -14.24 -8.04
C ILE A 170 15.98 -14.21 -7.56
N GLU A 171 16.61 -15.38 -7.48
CA GLU A 171 17.99 -15.52 -7.02
C GLU A 171 19.05 -15.02 -8.01
N LYS A 172 18.73 -14.99 -9.31
CA LYS A 172 19.61 -14.52 -10.38
C LYS A 172 19.19 -13.15 -10.91
N ALA A 173 18.15 -12.55 -10.32
CA ALA A 173 17.60 -11.31 -10.80
C ALA A 173 18.56 -10.14 -10.51
N THR A 174 18.66 -9.22 -11.46
CA THR A 174 19.33 -7.93 -11.29
C THR A 174 18.30 -6.82 -11.05
N ILE A 175 18.70 -5.69 -10.48
CA ILE A 175 17.80 -4.55 -10.23
C ILE A 175 17.05 -4.12 -11.50
N SER A 176 17.66 -4.19 -12.68
CA SER A 176 16.99 -3.86 -13.95
C SER A 176 15.79 -4.77 -14.25
N GLN A 177 15.83 -6.03 -13.81
CA GLN A 177 14.72 -6.98 -13.97
C GLN A 177 13.58 -6.73 -12.97
N ILE A 178 13.80 -5.88 -11.97
CA ILE A 178 12.78 -5.48 -11.01
C ILE A 178 11.87 -4.39 -11.58
N PHE A 179 12.32 -3.63 -12.58
CA PHE A 179 11.55 -2.51 -13.13
C PHE A 179 10.10 -2.85 -13.50
N PRO A 180 9.77 -4.01 -14.11
CA PRO A 180 8.38 -4.43 -14.34
C PRO A 180 7.54 -4.47 -13.06
N VAL A 181 8.11 -4.92 -11.94
CA VAL A 181 7.45 -4.95 -10.63
C VAL A 181 7.20 -3.54 -10.12
N MET A 182 8.20 -2.67 -10.20
CA MET A 182 8.09 -1.26 -9.78
C MET A 182 7.09 -0.48 -10.62
N TYR A 183 7.09 -0.68 -11.95
CA TYR A 183 6.10 -0.09 -12.85
C TYR A 183 4.70 -0.57 -12.52
N THR A 184 4.53 -1.86 -12.24
CA THR A 184 3.24 -2.40 -11.80
C THR A 184 2.77 -1.75 -10.50
N ALA A 185 3.65 -1.63 -9.51
CA ALA A 185 3.32 -0.98 -8.24
C ALA A 185 2.94 0.50 -8.41
N MET A 186 3.70 1.25 -9.20
CA MET A 186 3.37 2.64 -9.53
C MET A 186 2.04 2.75 -10.29
N ALA A 187 1.77 1.84 -11.23
CA ALA A 187 0.51 1.80 -11.95
C ALA A 187 -0.67 1.51 -11.02
N VAL A 188 -0.52 0.59 -10.06
CA VAL A 188 -1.53 0.31 -9.04
C VAL A 188 -1.82 1.56 -8.18
N PHE A 189 -0.79 2.28 -7.74
CA PHE A 189 -0.98 3.54 -7.02
C PHE A 189 -1.66 4.62 -7.88
N ALA A 190 -1.20 4.81 -9.12
CA ALA A 190 -1.80 5.78 -10.03
C ALA A 190 -3.28 5.45 -10.29
N PHE A 191 -3.59 4.19 -10.57
CA PHE A 191 -4.96 3.71 -10.74
C PHE A 191 -5.80 3.96 -9.47
N ALA A 192 -5.28 3.61 -8.29
CA ALA A 192 -5.95 3.88 -7.03
C ALA A 192 -6.23 5.38 -6.83
N PHE A 193 -5.27 6.25 -7.19
CA PHE A 193 -5.42 7.70 -7.10
C PHE A 193 -6.58 8.18 -7.96
N PHE A 194 -6.61 7.78 -9.23
CA PHE A 194 -7.69 8.16 -10.15
C PHE A 194 -9.04 7.62 -9.69
N VAL A 195 -9.13 6.36 -9.27
CA VAL A 195 -10.36 5.78 -8.71
C VAL A 195 -10.84 6.61 -7.52
N LEU A 196 -9.95 6.98 -6.59
CA LEU A 196 -10.30 7.78 -5.42
C LEU A 196 -10.78 9.20 -5.78
N LEU A 197 -10.31 9.79 -6.88
CA LEU A 197 -10.82 11.09 -7.34
C LEU A 197 -12.31 11.03 -7.68
N PHE A 198 -12.75 9.96 -8.37
CA PHE A 198 -14.14 9.82 -8.82
C PHE A 198 -15.06 9.21 -7.76
N VAL A 199 -14.54 8.39 -6.84
CA VAL A 199 -15.34 7.77 -5.79
C VAL A 199 -15.74 8.80 -4.73
N ARG A 200 -17.03 8.83 -4.40
CA ARG A 200 -17.57 9.62 -3.28
C ARG A 200 -17.47 8.78 -2.00
N ILE A 201 -16.43 9.04 -1.22
CA ILE A 201 -16.26 8.46 0.11
C ILE A 201 -17.11 9.27 1.09
N PRO A 202 -18.03 8.65 1.85
CA PRO A 202 -18.82 9.37 2.86
C PRO A 202 -17.91 9.94 3.95
N GLU A 203 -17.86 11.25 4.09
CA GLU A 203 -17.07 11.91 5.14
C GLU A 203 -17.89 12.02 6.43
N PRO A 204 -17.42 11.48 7.57
CA PRO A 204 -18.11 11.59 8.85
C PRO A 204 -18.30 13.03 9.34
N ASN A 205 -17.38 13.94 8.99
CA ASN A 205 -17.29 15.27 9.61
C ASN A 205 -18.07 16.35 8.85
N ALA A 206 -18.68 16.02 7.70
CA ALA A 206 -19.46 16.99 6.91
C ALA A 206 -20.78 17.43 7.60
N ALA A 207 -21.17 16.81 8.71
CA ALA A 207 -22.33 17.21 9.51
C ALA A 207 -22.03 18.22 10.63
N ALA A 208 -20.76 18.62 10.83
CA ALA A 208 -20.33 19.50 11.93
C ALA A 208 -19.84 20.88 11.47
N THR A 209 -20.17 21.29 10.24
CA THR A 209 -19.93 22.65 9.76
C THR A 209 -21.26 23.26 9.33
N THR A 210 -22.06 23.61 10.34
CA THR A 210 -23.04 24.71 10.27
C THR A 210 -22.31 26.02 10.48
#